data_AF-A0A368HCT4-F1
#
_entry.id   AF-A0A368HCT4-F1
#
_cell.length_a   1.000
_cell.length_b   1.000
_cell.length_c   1.000
_cell.angle_alpha   90.00
_cell.angle_beta   90.00
_cell.angle_gamma   90.00
#
_symmetry.space_group_name_H-M   'P 1'
#
loop_
_entity.id
_entity.type
_entity.pdbx_description
1 polymer ?
#
loop_
_entity_poly.entity_id
_entity_poly.type
_entity_poly.pdbx_seq_one_letter_code
_entity_poly.pdbx_strand_id
1 'polypeptide(L)'
;MLDSFGEDSRGAAVASWGAIIPRICLGETQEDAQPAARVLAALRVLLGVDSELPVTWKRAPVPLAEWEVERMRLRAVLDNAMRAMSAVSALKALTEKITNVVIGDDVAARTNDAVKLVREGLTNPEAPLLDKISAGRTLADEALSHPSLLAMLYFPKDQTMAVYLPIMLPTLIPMIGSIIALCKWVLGWS
;
A
#
# COMPACT_ATOMS: atom_id res chain seq x y z
N MET A 1 -3.21 -23.53 -28.08
CA MET A 1 -3.59 -24.37 -29.25
C MET A 1 -4.53 -25.39 -28.63
N LEU A 2 -5.81 -25.36 -28.95
CA LEU A 2 -6.83 -26.14 -28.24
C LEU A 2 -6.76 -27.62 -28.65
N ASP A 3 -7.01 -28.54 -27.71
CA ASP A 3 -7.14 -29.97 -28.01
C ASP A 3 -8.47 -30.30 -28.70
N SER A 4 -8.67 -31.57 -29.03
CA SER A 4 -9.90 -32.10 -29.64
C SER A 4 -11.16 -31.89 -28.79
N PHE A 5 -11.03 -31.46 -27.54
CA PHE A 5 -12.12 -31.14 -26.62
C PHE A 5 -12.30 -29.62 -26.44
N GLY A 6 -11.53 -28.80 -27.16
CA GLY A 6 -11.59 -27.35 -27.06
C GLY A 6 -10.92 -26.79 -25.80
N GLU A 7 -10.14 -27.60 -25.08
CA GLU A 7 -9.36 -27.14 -23.93
C GLU A 7 -7.95 -26.74 -24.34
N ASP A 8 -7.38 -25.72 -23.69
CA ASP A 8 -6.01 -25.32 -23.97
C ASP A 8 -5.03 -26.39 -23.43
N SER A 9 -4.46 -27.17 -24.35
CA SER A 9 -3.65 -28.36 -24.05
C SER A 9 -2.25 -28.02 -23.52
N ARG A 10 -1.92 -26.72 -23.42
CA ARG A 10 -0.58 -26.23 -23.00
C ARG A 10 -0.64 -25.16 -21.92
N GLY A 11 -1.72 -25.13 -21.13
CA GLY A 11 -1.94 -24.14 -20.08
C GLY A 11 -1.13 -24.35 -18.80
N ALA A 12 -1.20 -23.36 -17.90
CA ALA A 12 -0.75 -23.45 -16.52
C ALA A 12 -1.84 -22.91 -15.58
N ALA A 13 -1.94 -23.46 -14.38
CA ALA A 13 -2.84 -22.97 -13.33
C ALA A 13 -2.08 -22.01 -12.40
N VAL A 14 -2.72 -20.91 -12.04
CA VAL A 14 -2.22 -19.97 -11.01
C VAL A 14 -3.04 -20.18 -9.75
N ALA A 15 -2.41 -20.66 -8.70
CA ALA A 15 -3.04 -20.86 -7.40
C ALA A 15 -3.27 -19.52 -6.70
N SER A 16 -4.29 -19.44 -5.85
CA SER A 16 -4.63 -18.23 -5.08
C SER A 16 -3.50 -17.74 -4.16
N TRP A 17 -2.61 -18.63 -3.75
CA TRP A 17 -1.42 -18.34 -2.94
C TRP A 17 -0.16 -18.04 -3.76
N GLY A 18 -0.28 -17.97 -5.10
CA GLY A 18 0.78 -17.47 -5.98
C GLY A 18 1.61 -18.53 -6.71
N ALA A 19 1.38 -19.83 -6.51
CA ALA A 19 2.07 -20.85 -7.30
C ALA A 19 1.57 -20.94 -8.74
N ILE A 20 2.51 -21.24 -9.65
CA ILE A 20 2.24 -21.47 -11.07
C ILE A 20 2.55 -22.94 -11.35
N ILE A 21 1.53 -23.70 -11.71
CA ILE A 21 1.62 -25.14 -11.93
C ILE A 21 1.35 -25.42 -13.42
N PRO A 22 2.33 -25.88 -14.20
CA PRO A 22 2.10 -26.23 -15.59
C PRO A 22 1.21 -27.48 -15.66
N ARG A 23 0.21 -27.49 -16.55
CA ARG A 23 -0.57 -28.70 -16.83
C ARG A 23 0.35 -29.72 -17.49
N ILE A 24 0.36 -30.97 -17.03
CA ILE A 24 1.06 -32.09 -17.69
C ILE A 24 -0.03 -32.98 -18.30
N CYS A 25 -0.01 -33.19 -19.61
CA CYS A 25 -1.00 -34.03 -20.27
C CYS A 25 -0.69 -35.52 -20.04
N LEU A 26 -1.75 -36.31 -19.86
CA LEU A 26 -1.64 -37.75 -19.59
C LEU A 26 -1.09 -38.45 -20.84
N GLY A 27 0.17 -38.89 -20.79
CA GLY A 27 0.91 -39.46 -21.93
C GLY A 27 2.07 -38.60 -22.46
N GLU A 28 2.30 -37.39 -21.93
CA GLU A 28 3.53 -36.63 -22.22
C GLU A 28 4.73 -37.25 -21.50
N THR A 29 5.75 -37.66 -22.26
CA THR A 29 7.08 -37.99 -21.75
C THR A 29 7.72 -36.75 -21.12
N GLN A 30 8.46 -36.92 -20.02
CA GLN A 30 9.06 -35.80 -19.27
C GLN A 30 10.06 -34.96 -20.10
N GLU A 31 10.50 -35.47 -21.25
CA GLU A 31 11.33 -34.77 -22.23
C GLU A 31 10.53 -33.87 -23.20
N ASP A 32 9.24 -34.17 -23.45
CA ASP A 32 8.37 -33.41 -24.36
C ASP A 32 7.59 -32.31 -23.65
N ALA A 33 7.27 -32.52 -22.37
CA ALA A 33 6.74 -31.47 -21.54
C ALA A 33 7.82 -30.38 -21.42
N GLN A 34 7.56 -29.19 -21.95
CA GLN A 34 8.38 -27.99 -21.71
C GLN A 34 7.79 -27.21 -20.52
N PRO A 35 7.88 -27.68 -19.26
CA PRO A 35 7.23 -27.05 -18.11
C PRO A 35 7.77 -25.64 -17.88
N ALA A 36 9.07 -25.43 -18.13
CA ALA A 36 9.71 -24.11 -18.01
C ALA A 36 9.07 -23.09 -18.97
N ALA A 37 8.78 -23.47 -20.21
CA ALA A 37 8.15 -22.59 -21.19
C ALA A 37 6.69 -22.26 -20.80
N ARG A 38 5.95 -23.23 -20.24
CA ARG A 38 4.57 -23.04 -19.76
C ARG A 38 4.51 -22.10 -18.55
N VAL A 39 5.39 -22.29 -17.58
CA VAL A 39 5.51 -21.41 -16.40
C VAL A 39 5.91 -20.00 -16.82
N LEU A 40 6.87 -19.89 -17.73
CA LEU A 40 7.29 -18.59 -18.27
C LEU A 40 6.15 -17.89 -19.02
N ALA A 41 5.37 -18.60 -19.83
CA ALA A 41 4.21 -18.03 -20.51
C ALA A 41 3.18 -17.48 -19.50
N ALA A 42 2.88 -18.22 -18.44
CA ALA A 42 1.98 -17.76 -17.39
C ALA A 42 2.53 -16.55 -16.62
N LEU A 43 3.82 -16.55 -16.28
CA LEU A 43 4.49 -15.40 -15.66
C LEU A 43 4.39 -14.15 -16.54
N ARG A 44 4.57 -14.29 -17.85
CA ARG A 44 4.48 -13.17 -18.79
C ARG A 44 3.08 -12.56 -18.85
N VAL A 45 2.04 -13.38 -18.73
CA VAL A 45 0.66 -12.90 -18.60
C VAL A 45 0.48 -12.13 -17.28
N LEU A 46 0.91 -12.70 -16.16
CA LEU A 46 0.79 -12.07 -14.83
C LEU A 46 1.56 -10.75 -14.72
N LEU A 47 2.75 -10.70 -15.32
CA LEU A 47 3.58 -9.49 -15.37
C LEU A 47 3.05 -8.45 -16.38
N GLY A 48 2.00 -8.76 -17.13
CA GLY A 48 1.44 -7.88 -18.17
C GLY A 48 2.41 -7.63 -19.33
N VAL A 49 3.34 -8.56 -19.55
CA VAL A 49 4.31 -8.55 -20.66
C VAL A 49 3.71 -9.21 -21.90
N ASP A 50 2.67 -10.01 -21.71
CA ASP A 50 1.99 -10.65 -22.83
C ASP A 50 1.26 -9.61 -23.66
N SER A 51 1.65 -9.53 -24.92
CA SER A 51 1.00 -8.70 -25.93
C SER A 51 0.38 -9.60 -26.97
N GLU A 52 -0.87 -9.32 -27.33
CA GLU A 52 -1.52 -9.90 -28.51
C GLU A 52 -0.65 -9.60 -29.73
N LEU A 53 0.09 -10.61 -30.19
CA LEU A 53 0.85 -10.52 -31.42
C LEU A 53 -0.04 -11.04 -32.55
N PRO A 54 -0.10 -10.34 -33.70
CA PRO A 54 -0.75 -10.88 -34.88
C PRO A 54 -0.16 -12.25 -35.22
N VAL A 55 -0.98 -13.15 -35.77
CA VAL A 55 -0.63 -14.56 -36.04
C VAL A 55 0.63 -14.72 -36.92
N THR A 56 0.98 -13.69 -37.68
CA THR A 56 2.17 -13.64 -38.54
C THR A 56 3.48 -13.39 -37.80
N TRP A 57 3.45 -12.91 -36.55
CA TRP A 57 4.63 -12.59 -35.76
C TRP A 57 4.92 -13.68 -34.73
N LYS A 58 6.13 -14.23 -34.78
CA LYS A 58 6.64 -15.16 -33.79
C LYS A 58 7.64 -14.44 -32.87
N ARG A 59 7.57 -14.71 -31.57
CA ARG A 59 8.57 -14.20 -30.63
C ARG A 59 9.91 -14.91 -30.84
N ALA A 60 10.99 -14.20 -30.51
CA ALA A 60 12.30 -14.81 -30.41
C ALA A 60 12.30 -15.89 -29.30
N PRO A 61 13.11 -16.96 -29.44
CA PRO A 61 13.19 -18.06 -28.47
C PRO A 61 14.02 -17.67 -27.23
N VAL A 62 13.81 -16.45 -26.72
CA VAL A 62 14.44 -15.94 -25.50
C VAL A 62 13.40 -15.81 -24.40
N PRO A 63 13.78 -16.01 -23.12
CA PRO A 63 12.82 -15.91 -22.01
C PRO A 63 12.14 -14.55 -21.92
N LEU A 64 12.92 -13.49 -22.12
CA LEU A 64 12.49 -12.10 -22.06
C LEU A 64 13.34 -11.28 -23.03
N ALA A 65 12.71 -10.48 -23.88
CA ALA A 65 13.44 -9.58 -24.78
C ALA A 65 13.84 -8.27 -24.07
N GLU A 66 14.91 -7.62 -24.51
CA GLU A 66 15.38 -6.36 -23.89
C GLU A 66 14.32 -5.26 -23.91
N TRP A 67 13.55 -5.13 -24.98
CA TRP A 67 12.46 -4.17 -25.07
C TRP A 67 11.31 -4.49 -24.08
N GLU A 68 11.12 -5.76 -23.73
CA GLU A 68 10.11 -6.17 -22.74
C GLU A 68 10.55 -5.75 -21.34
N VAL A 69 11.84 -5.93 -21.03
CA VAL A 69 12.46 -5.42 -19.80
C VAL A 69 12.29 -3.91 -19.71
N GLU A 70 12.58 -3.18 -20.79
CA GLU A 70 12.48 -1.72 -20.80
C GLU A 70 11.02 -1.25 -20.64
N ARG A 71 10.07 -1.92 -21.29
CA ARG A 71 8.64 -1.64 -21.09
C ARG A 71 8.22 -1.88 -19.64
N MET A 72 8.67 -2.98 -19.02
CA MET A 72 8.39 -3.25 -17.60
C MET A 72 9.01 -2.21 -16.69
N ARG A 73 10.24 -1.77 -16.97
CA ARG A 73 10.90 -0.70 -16.23
C ARG A 73 10.08 0.60 -16.30
N LEU A 74 9.67 1.01 -17.50
CA LEU A 74 8.85 2.21 -17.69
C LEU A 74 7.51 2.10 -16.93
N ARG A 75 6.85 0.94 -17.00
CA ARG A 75 5.63 0.68 -16.24
C ARG A 75 5.86 0.78 -14.74
N ALA A 76 6.94 0.18 -14.23
CA ALA A 76 7.29 0.25 -12.82
C ALA A 76 7.57 1.70 -12.38
N VAL A 77 8.25 2.49 -13.20
CA VAL A 77 8.47 3.93 -12.93
C VAL A 77 7.14 4.65 -12.78
N LEU A 78 6.23 4.48 -13.74
CA LEU A 78 4.93 5.14 -13.74
C LEU A 78 4.07 4.68 -12.54
N ASP A 79 3.95 3.37 -12.33
CA ASP A 79 3.17 2.80 -11.24
C ASP A 79 3.68 3.24 -9.86
N ASN A 80 5.01 3.27 -9.67
CA ASN A 80 5.58 3.73 -8.40
C ASN A 80 5.37 5.23 -8.18
N ALA A 81 5.56 6.05 -9.21
CA ALA A 81 5.33 7.49 -9.12
C ALA A 81 3.85 7.81 -8.83
N MET A 82 2.91 7.18 -9.55
CA MET A 82 1.48 7.38 -9.35
C MET A 82 1.02 6.95 -7.95
N ARG A 83 1.55 5.84 -7.44
CA ARG A 83 1.26 5.37 -6.08
C ARG A 83 1.80 6.34 -5.02
N ALA A 84 3.04 6.81 -5.16
CA ALA A 84 3.59 7.82 -4.27
C ALA A 84 2.75 9.11 -4.27
N MET A 85 2.38 9.61 -5.46
CA MET A 85 1.52 10.79 -5.61
C MET A 85 0.15 10.59 -4.97
N SER A 86 -0.45 9.41 -5.13
CA SER A 86 -1.74 9.07 -4.54
C SER A 86 -1.66 8.99 -3.02
N ALA A 87 -0.59 8.41 -2.46
CA ALA A 87 -0.38 8.36 -1.02
C ALA A 87 -0.20 9.76 -0.41
N VAL A 88 0.62 10.62 -1.04
CA VAL A 88 0.80 12.02 -0.62
C VAL A 88 -0.50 12.82 -0.76
N SER A 89 -1.28 12.58 -1.82
CA SER A 89 -2.57 13.24 -2.01
C SER A 89 -3.60 12.82 -0.96
N ALA A 90 -3.58 11.54 -0.56
CA ALA A 90 -4.42 11.02 0.53
C ALA A 90 -4.05 11.66 1.88
N LEU A 91 -2.75 11.83 2.15
CA LEU A 91 -2.26 12.57 3.33
C LEU A 91 -2.77 14.01 3.34
N LYS A 92 -2.62 14.75 2.23
CA LYS A 92 -3.15 16.11 2.09
C LYS A 92 -4.65 16.18 2.35
N ALA A 93 -5.41 15.25 1.76
CA ALA A 93 -6.86 15.18 1.95
C ALA A 93 -7.26 14.88 3.41
N LEU A 94 -6.46 14.09 4.13
CA LEU A 94 -6.65 13.81 5.55
C LEU A 94 -6.46 15.07 6.40
N THR A 95 -5.41 15.85 6.11
CA THR A 95 -5.11 17.11 6.80
C THR A 95 -6.18 18.18 6.55
N GLU A 96 -6.73 18.25 5.33
CA GLU A 96 -7.79 19.21 4.98
C GLU A 96 -9.15 18.86 5.63
N LYS A 97 -9.48 17.56 5.74
CA LYS A 97 -10.77 17.11 6.28
C LYS A 97 -10.85 17.12 7.80
N ILE A 98 -9.73 16.95 8.49
CA ILE A 98 -9.69 16.88 9.95
C ILE A 98 -8.90 18.08 10.47
N THR A 99 -9.63 19.15 10.80
CA THR A 99 -9.11 20.50 11.16
C THR A 99 -8.16 20.54 12.37
N ASN A 100 -8.00 19.43 13.09
CA ASN A 100 -7.13 19.32 14.27
C ASN A 100 -6.10 18.18 14.17
N VAL A 101 -5.73 17.77 12.94
CA VAL A 101 -4.64 16.81 12.74
C VAL A 101 -3.29 17.52 12.93
N VAL A 102 -2.62 17.22 14.04
CA VAL A 102 -1.22 17.56 14.29
C VAL A 102 -0.34 16.53 13.58
N ILE A 103 0.08 16.81 12.34
CA ILE A 103 1.05 15.95 11.65
C ILE A 103 2.34 15.94 12.45
N GLY A 104 2.75 14.77 12.94
CA GLY A 104 4.04 14.63 13.63
C GLY A 104 5.21 14.88 12.68
N ASP A 105 6.30 15.41 13.21
CA ASP A 105 7.49 15.79 12.43
C ASP A 105 8.05 14.62 11.59
N ASP A 106 7.98 13.38 12.08
CA ASP A 106 8.42 12.19 11.34
C ASP A 106 7.55 11.94 10.09
N VAL A 107 6.22 12.06 10.20
CA VAL A 107 5.31 11.90 9.06
C VAL A 107 5.54 13.01 8.03
N ALA A 108 5.75 14.24 8.50
CA ALA A 108 6.05 15.38 7.64
C ALA A 108 7.40 15.21 6.91
N ALA A 109 8.45 14.77 7.63
CA ALA A 109 9.77 14.51 7.07
C ALA A 109 9.71 13.41 5.99
N ARG A 110 9.10 12.25 6.30
CA ARG A 110 8.95 11.15 5.33
C ARG A 110 8.15 11.56 4.09
N THR A 111 7.09 12.35 4.27
CA THR A 111 6.29 12.86 3.14
C THR A 111 7.13 13.80 2.25
N ASN A 112 7.91 14.69 2.85
CA ASN A 112 8.80 15.59 2.11
C ASN A 112 9.91 14.82 1.38
N ASP A 113 10.54 13.86 2.05
CA ASP A 113 11.57 13.01 1.46
C ASP A 113 11.00 12.15 0.33
N ALA A 114 9.79 11.62 0.49
CA ALA A 114 9.08 10.90 -0.56
C ALA A 114 8.90 11.76 -1.82
N VAL A 115 8.39 12.98 -1.68
CA VAL A 115 8.21 13.92 -2.79
C VAL A 115 9.54 14.28 -3.43
N LYS A 116 10.58 14.53 -2.61
CA LYS A 116 11.92 14.84 -3.09
C LYS A 116 12.51 13.70 -3.92
N LEU A 117 12.45 12.46 -3.42
CA LEU A 117 12.98 11.29 -4.12
C LEU A 117 12.26 11.00 -5.43
N VAL A 118 10.93 11.10 -5.45
CA VAL A 118 10.14 10.94 -6.70
C VAL A 118 10.50 12.04 -7.70
N ARG A 119 10.65 13.29 -7.26
CA ARG A 119 11.05 14.41 -8.12
C ARG A 119 12.46 14.24 -8.68
N GLU A 120 13.41 13.83 -7.85
CA GLU A 120 14.77 13.54 -8.28
C GLU A 120 14.81 12.35 -9.26
N GLY A 121 14.01 11.32 -9.00
CA GLY A 121 13.91 10.15 -9.86
C GLY A 121 13.31 10.45 -11.24
N LEU A 122 12.45 11.47 -11.32
CA LEU A 122 11.81 11.95 -12.56
C LEU A 122 12.52 13.17 -13.18
N THR A 123 13.67 13.59 -12.66
CA THR A 123 14.37 14.80 -13.15
C THR A 123 14.82 14.66 -14.60
N ASN A 124 15.18 13.45 -15.03
CA ASN A 124 15.47 13.13 -16.42
C ASN A 124 14.39 12.19 -16.97
N PRO A 125 13.44 12.70 -17.80
CA PRO A 125 12.37 11.88 -18.38
C PRO A 125 12.87 10.74 -19.27
N GLU A 126 14.04 10.90 -19.92
CA GLU A 126 14.63 9.90 -20.82
C GLU A 126 15.32 8.76 -20.04
N ALA A 127 15.66 9.00 -18.77
CA ALA A 127 16.36 8.02 -17.93
C ALA A 127 15.89 8.11 -16.47
N PRO A 128 14.63 7.74 -16.18
CA PRO A 128 14.10 7.80 -14.83
C PRO A 128 14.83 6.82 -13.90
N LEU A 129 15.12 7.28 -12.68
CA LEU A 129 15.78 6.48 -11.65
C LEU A 129 14.72 5.74 -10.83
N LEU A 130 14.42 4.51 -11.25
CA LEU A 130 13.43 3.65 -10.58
C LEU A 130 13.73 3.45 -9.09
N ASP A 131 15.00 3.34 -8.72
CA ASP A 131 15.42 3.14 -7.31
C ASP A 131 14.98 4.31 -6.43
N LYS A 132 15.13 5.56 -6.91
CA LYS A 132 14.67 6.74 -6.18
C LYS A 132 13.15 6.80 -6.10
N ILE A 133 12.46 6.52 -7.20
CA ILE A 133 11.00 6.58 -7.25
C ILE A 133 10.37 5.50 -6.37
N SER A 134 10.93 4.30 -6.36
CA SER A 134 10.48 3.20 -5.49
C SER A 134 10.74 3.50 -4.02
N ALA A 135 11.90 4.06 -3.65
CA ALA A 135 12.17 4.52 -2.29
C ALA A 135 11.24 5.67 -1.88
N GLY A 136 10.94 6.59 -2.79
CA GLY A 136 9.98 7.66 -2.54
C GLY A 136 8.56 7.12 -2.33
N ARG A 137 8.15 6.12 -3.10
CA ARG A 137 6.87 5.42 -2.89
C ARG A 137 6.82 4.75 -1.52
N THR A 138 7.85 4.02 -1.11
CA THR A 138 7.84 3.33 0.20
C THR A 138 7.72 4.33 1.34
N LEU A 139 8.44 5.45 1.29
CA LEU A 139 8.30 6.52 2.29
C LEU A 139 6.90 7.15 2.30
N ALA A 140 6.28 7.34 1.14
CA ALA A 140 4.91 7.85 1.06
C ALA A 140 3.89 6.86 1.66
N ASP A 141 4.03 5.56 1.35
CA ASP A 141 3.17 4.50 1.89
C ASP A 141 3.36 4.37 3.43
N GLU A 142 4.60 4.47 3.92
CA GLU A 142 4.91 4.49 5.37
C GLU A 142 4.32 5.72 6.06
N ALA A 143 4.44 6.90 5.47
CA ALA A 143 3.87 8.13 6.02
C ALA A 143 2.34 8.02 6.11
N LEU A 144 1.67 7.53 5.07
CA LEU A 144 0.22 7.35 5.03
C LEU A 144 -0.29 6.30 6.03
N SER A 145 0.47 5.23 6.25
CA SER A 145 0.13 4.15 7.19
C SER A 145 0.65 4.37 8.61
N HIS A 146 1.24 5.54 8.90
CA HIS A 146 1.85 5.82 10.18
C HIS A 146 0.81 5.81 11.32
N PRO A 147 1.06 5.11 12.45
CA PRO A 147 0.08 4.93 13.53
C PRO A 147 -0.37 6.24 14.19
N SER A 148 0.46 7.30 14.16
CA SER A 148 0.08 8.62 14.69
C SER A 148 -1.10 9.26 13.95
N LEU A 149 -1.32 8.92 12.67
CA LEU A 149 -2.46 9.41 11.90
C LEU A 149 -3.78 8.77 12.37
N LEU A 150 -3.73 7.51 12.81
CA LEU A 150 -4.87 6.80 13.39
C LEU A 150 -5.12 7.20 14.85
N ALA A 151 -4.06 7.45 15.62
CA ALA A 151 -4.17 7.91 17.01
C ALA A 151 -4.93 9.24 17.12
N MET A 152 -4.90 10.10 16.09
CA MET A 152 -5.66 11.35 16.06
C MET A 152 -7.15 11.19 15.74
N LEU A 153 -7.57 10.04 15.18
CA LEU A 153 -8.99 9.66 15.11
C LEU A 153 -9.50 9.12 16.46
N TYR A 154 -8.59 8.69 17.35
CA TYR A 154 -8.93 8.15 18.65
C TYR A 154 -8.88 9.26 19.72
N PHE A 155 -10.05 9.85 19.94
CA PHE A 155 -10.42 10.74 21.04
C PHE A 155 -10.00 12.21 20.97
N PRO A 156 -10.94 13.10 20.61
CA PRO A 156 -10.92 14.48 21.08
C PRO A 156 -11.06 14.45 22.60
N LYS A 157 -10.27 15.27 23.30
CA LYS A 157 -10.36 15.48 24.76
C LYS A 157 -11.81 15.81 25.20
N ASP A 158 -12.63 16.32 24.30
CA ASP A 158 -14.05 16.63 24.51
C ASP A 158 -14.98 15.41 24.61
N GLN A 159 -14.70 14.30 23.90
CA GLN A 159 -15.51 13.08 24.03
C GLN A 159 -15.09 12.25 25.25
N THR A 160 -13.81 12.30 25.61
CA THR A 160 -13.33 11.79 26.88
C THR A 160 -14.03 12.54 28.01
N MET A 161 -14.07 13.88 27.97
CA MET A 161 -14.86 14.70 28.90
C MET A 161 -16.33 14.26 28.94
N ALA A 162 -17.02 14.08 27.80
CA ALA A 162 -18.43 13.68 27.80
C ALA A 162 -18.72 12.29 28.41
N VAL A 163 -17.77 11.35 28.35
CA VAL A 163 -17.88 10.02 28.97
C VAL A 163 -17.48 10.06 30.46
N TYR A 164 -16.48 10.85 30.83
CA TYR A 164 -16.01 10.96 32.22
C TYR A 164 -16.82 11.96 33.07
N LEU A 165 -17.44 13.00 32.48
CA LEU A 165 -18.24 14.00 33.19
C LEU A 165 -19.37 13.35 34.02
N PRO A 166 -20.21 12.46 33.45
CA PRO A 166 -21.33 11.85 34.16
C PRO A 166 -20.88 10.92 35.30
N ILE A 167 -19.66 10.38 35.24
CA ILE A 167 -19.11 9.45 36.24
C ILE A 167 -18.37 10.21 37.34
N MET A 168 -17.65 11.27 36.97
CA MET A 168 -16.87 12.09 37.90
C MET A 168 -17.73 13.13 38.64
N LEU A 169 -18.77 13.71 38.03
CA LEU A 169 -19.62 14.72 38.71
C LEU A 169 -20.28 14.18 39.99
N PRO A 170 -20.94 12.99 39.97
CA PRO A 170 -21.63 12.47 41.15
C PRO A 170 -20.69 12.13 42.31
N THR A 171 -19.43 11.81 42.01
CA THR A 171 -18.40 11.49 43.01
C THR A 171 -17.68 12.74 43.52
N LEU A 172 -17.52 13.77 42.68
CA LEU A 172 -16.92 15.06 43.06
C LEU A 172 -17.82 15.88 43.99
N ILE A 173 -19.14 15.87 43.81
CA ILE A 173 -20.10 16.63 44.64
C ILE A 173 -19.96 16.29 46.15
N PRO A 174 -20.06 15.02 46.59
CA PRO A 174 -19.93 14.68 48.01
C PRO A 174 -18.51 14.88 48.55
N MET A 175 -17.48 14.71 47.71
CA MET A 175 -16.09 14.94 48.10
C MET A 175 -15.80 16.42 48.35
N ILE A 176 -16.30 17.32 47.49
CA ILE A 176 -16.16 18.78 47.71
C ILE A 176 -17.02 19.21 48.91
N GLY A 177 -18.23 18.65 49.06
CA GLY A 177 -19.09 18.91 50.21
C GLY A 177 -18.44 18.53 51.55
N SER A 178 -17.78 17.38 51.63
CA SER A 178 -17.06 16.96 52.84
C SER A 178 -15.88 17.86 53.17
N ILE A 179 -15.13 18.31 52.15
CA ILE A 179 -14.03 19.27 52.31
C ILE A 179 -14.53 20.62 52.81
N ILE A 180 -15.65 21.14 52.26
CA ILE A 180 -16.24 22.41 52.72
C ILE A 180 -16.73 22.29 54.16
N ALA A 181 -17.38 21.19 54.52
CA ALA A 181 -17.82 20.94 55.89
C ALA A 181 -16.64 20.89 56.87
N LEU A 182 -15.55 20.23 56.47
CA LEU A 182 -14.32 20.17 57.27
C LEU A 182 -13.69 21.56 57.41
N CYS A 183 -13.59 22.34 56.33
CA CYS A 183 -13.07 23.71 56.37
C CYS A 183 -13.94 24.62 57.22
N LYS A 184 -15.27 24.54 57.14
CA LYS A 184 -16.19 25.29 58.02
C LYS A 184 -15.98 24.92 59.49
N TRP A 185 -15.80 23.63 59.77
CA TRP A 185 -15.54 23.15 61.12
C TRP A 185 -14.20 23.66 61.66
N VAL A 186 -13.13 23.61 60.86
CA VAL A 186 -11.80 24.11 61.25
C VAL A 186 -11.77 25.64 61.40
N LEU A 187 -12.50 26.39 60.56
CA LEU A 187 -12.58 27.86 60.61
C LEU A 187 -13.58 28.40 61.64
N GLY A 188 -14.30 27.54 62.36
CA GLY A 188 -15.13 27.93 63.50
C GLY A 188 -16.37 28.76 63.15
N TRP A 189 -16.91 28.64 61.93
CA TRP A 189 -18.20 29.27 61.59
C TRP A 189 -19.36 28.33 61.92
N SER A 190 -20.17 28.74 62.90
CA SER A 190 -21.41 28.08 63.31
C SER A 190 -22.48 28.05 62.20
#